data_AF-X1M0G2-F1
#
_entry.id   AF-X1M0G2-F1
#
_cell.length_a   1.000
_cell.length_b   1.000
_cell.length_c   1.000
_cell.angle_alpha   90.00
_cell.angle_beta   90.00
_cell.angle_gamma   90.00
#
_symmetry.space_group_name_H-M   'P 1'
#
loop_
_entity.id
_entity.type
_entity.pdbx_description
1 polymer ?
#
loop_
_entity_poly.entity_id
_entity_poly.type
_entity_poly.pdbx_seq_one_letter_code
_entity_poly.pdbx_strand_id
1 'polypeptide(L)'
;FLGQADEISGADAATMKRCRDGLARTYASIDRWIGRLLELADDDTVVVITSDHGGTPSQFQVVDVNRALENAGLLVYKGSVLDGGNREIDWSKTRAANVGLIHIFVNLKGREPTGIVDPADYETTRREIINALHFYKDPDTGRHLRGYDYQVGSICRPSP
;
A
#
# COMPACT_ATOMS: atom_id res chain seq x y z
N PHE A 1 0.67 -3.64 -16.94
CA PHE A 1 -0.01 -3.14 -18.14
C PHE A 1 -0.31 -1.65 -18.05
N LEU A 2 -1.22 -1.21 -17.17
CA LEU A 2 -1.51 0.22 -16.92
C LEU A 2 -0.30 1.00 -16.40
N GLY A 3 0.43 0.42 -15.42
CA GLY A 3 1.54 1.10 -14.76
C GLY A 3 2.70 1.50 -15.68
N GLN A 4 2.81 0.90 -16.87
CA GLN A 4 3.89 1.13 -17.83
C GLN A 4 3.45 1.94 -19.06
N ALA A 5 2.21 2.39 -19.11
CA ALA A 5 1.68 3.17 -20.24
C ALA A 5 2.01 4.68 -20.12
N ASP A 6 2.45 5.13 -18.94
CA ASP A 6 2.76 6.53 -18.65
C ASP A 6 4.25 6.83 -18.90
N GLU A 7 4.55 8.06 -19.31
CA GLU A 7 5.94 8.52 -19.54
C GLU A 7 6.79 8.46 -18.28
N ILE A 8 6.16 8.65 -17.12
CA ILE A 8 6.86 8.66 -15.85
C ILE A 8 7.15 7.24 -15.34
N SER A 9 6.65 6.18 -15.99
CA SER A 9 6.80 4.80 -15.52
C SER A 9 8.23 4.25 -15.53
N GLY A 10 9.16 4.92 -16.20
CA GLY A 10 10.54 4.45 -16.42
C GLY A 10 10.66 3.27 -17.40
N ALA A 11 9.61 2.95 -18.16
CA ALA A 11 9.65 1.90 -19.17
C ALA A 11 10.30 2.41 -20.47
N ASP A 12 10.89 1.52 -21.26
CA ASP A 12 11.41 1.86 -22.59
C ASP A 12 10.26 2.25 -23.56
N ALA A 13 10.61 2.95 -24.65
CA ALA A 13 9.64 3.47 -25.62
C ALA A 13 8.77 2.38 -26.27
N ALA A 14 9.34 1.20 -26.55
CA ALA A 14 8.61 0.11 -27.19
C ALA A 14 7.59 -0.50 -26.21
N THR A 15 7.99 -0.69 -24.95
CA THR A 15 7.12 -1.13 -23.87
C THR A 15 6.00 -0.13 -23.61
N MET A 16 6.31 1.16 -23.47
CA MET A 16 5.30 2.20 -23.30
C MET A 16 4.29 2.22 -24.44
N LYS A 17 4.75 2.18 -25.69
CA LYS A 17 3.86 2.15 -26.86
C LYS A 17 2.92 0.94 -26.82
N ARG A 18 3.46 -0.26 -26.58
CA ARG A 18 2.65 -1.49 -26.46
C ARG A 18 1.60 -1.38 -25.35
N CYS A 19 1.96 -0.81 -24.21
CA CYS A 19 1.07 -0.59 -23.08
C CYS A 19 -0.02 0.46 -23.37
N ARG A 20 0.31 1.57 -24.03
CA ARG A 20 -0.71 2.55 -24.49
C ARG A 20 -1.66 1.94 -25.51
N ASP A 21 -1.13 1.21 -26.49
CA ASP A 21 -1.95 0.60 -27.53
C ASP A 21 -2.96 -0.41 -26.96
N GLY A 22 -2.54 -1.25 -26.01
CA GLY A 22 -3.48 -2.17 -25.36
C GLY A 22 -4.47 -1.46 -24.43
N LEU A 23 -4.11 -0.30 -23.85
CA LEU A 23 -4.97 0.47 -22.97
C LEU A 23 -6.12 1.04 -23.79
N ALA A 24 -5.79 1.67 -24.92
CA ALA A 24 -6.75 2.12 -25.91
C ALA A 24 -7.66 0.98 -26.37
N ARG A 25 -7.11 -0.20 -26.72
CA ARG A 25 -7.92 -1.36 -27.12
C ARG A 25 -8.85 -1.87 -26.02
N THR A 26 -8.38 -1.87 -24.77
CA THR A 26 -9.17 -2.32 -23.61
C THR A 26 -10.34 -1.37 -23.38
N TYR A 27 -10.07 -0.06 -23.30
CA TYR A 27 -11.11 0.95 -23.12
C TYR A 27 -12.10 0.98 -24.29
N ALA A 28 -11.63 0.83 -25.54
CA ALA A 28 -12.54 0.71 -26.69
C ALA A 28 -13.43 -0.54 -26.62
N SER A 29 -12.96 -1.63 -26.01
CA SER A 29 -13.78 -2.82 -25.79
C SER A 29 -14.81 -2.62 -24.70
N ILE A 30 -14.44 -1.93 -23.61
CA ILE A 30 -15.33 -1.57 -22.52
C ILE A 30 -16.41 -0.61 -23.02
N ASP A 31 -16.04 0.40 -23.80
CA ASP A 31 -16.96 1.36 -24.43
C ASP A 31 -18.04 0.66 -25.27
N ARG A 32 -17.64 -0.25 -26.18
CA ARG A 32 -18.60 -1.06 -26.95
C ARG A 32 -19.52 -1.90 -26.07
N TRP A 33 -19.00 -2.43 -24.97
CA TRP A 33 -19.80 -3.25 -24.04
C TRP A 33 -20.79 -2.39 -23.25
N ILE A 34 -20.38 -1.21 -22.79
CA ILE A 34 -21.26 -0.21 -22.17
C ILE A 34 -22.37 0.19 -23.13
N GLY A 35 -22.05 0.47 -24.41
CA GLY A 35 -23.05 0.81 -25.42
C GLY A 35 -24.14 -0.27 -25.54
N ARG A 36 -23.74 -1.55 -25.61
CA ARG A 36 -24.70 -2.68 -25.63
C ARG A 36 -25.51 -2.82 -24.36
N LEU A 37 -24.96 -2.44 -23.21
CA LEU A 37 -25.68 -2.47 -21.94
C LEU A 37 -26.72 -1.35 -21.88
N LEU A 38 -26.39 -0.17 -22.41
CA LEU A 38 -27.32 0.96 -22.50
C LEU A 38 -28.48 0.69 -23.46
N GLU A 39 -28.28 -0.11 -24.51
CA GLU A 39 -29.38 -0.58 -25.40
C GLU A 39 -30.45 -1.40 -24.66
N LEU A 40 -30.14 -1.93 -23.47
CA LEU A 40 -31.09 -2.70 -22.65
C LEU A 40 -31.83 -1.85 -21.60
N ALA A 41 -31.37 -0.61 -21.37
CA ALA A 41 -31.99 0.29 -20.40
C ALA A 41 -33.18 1.03 -21.04
N ASP A 42 -34.29 1.13 -20.31
CA ASP A 42 -35.44 1.94 -20.69
C ASP A 42 -35.38 3.36 -20.10
N ASP A 43 -36.36 4.20 -20.44
CA ASP A 43 -36.42 5.60 -20.00
C ASP A 43 -36.63 5.76 -18.48
N ASP A 44 -37.01 4.68 -17.77
CA ASP A 44 -37.23 4.65 -16.32
C ASP A 44 -36.02 4.06 -15.56
N THR A 45 -34.92 3.73 -16.26
CA THR A 45 -33.72 3.12 -15.67
C THR A 45 -32.58 4.12 -15.50
N VAL A 46 -32.07 4.25 -14.27
CA VAL A 46 -30.83 5.01 -13.99
C VAL A 46 -29.60 4.12 -14.12
N VAL A 47 -28.69 4.49 -15.02
CA VAL A 47 -27.39 3.82 -15.17
C VAL A 47 -26.28 4.69 -14.58
N VAL A 48 -25.46 4.10 -13.70
CA VAL A 48 -24.29 4.77 -13.11
C VAL A 48 -23.03 3.98 -13.48
N ILE A 49 -22.08 4.69 -14.08
CA ILE A 49 -20.73 4.16 -14.37
C ILE A 49 -19.77 4.87 -13.43
N THR A 50 -19.07 4.09 -12.61
CA THR A 50 -18.10 4.60 -11.64
C THR A 50 -16.90 3.68 -11.57
N SER A 51 -15.79 4.21 -11.06
CA SER A 51 -14.60 3.45 -10.69
C SER A 51 -14.46 3.49 -9.16
N ASP A 52 -14.05 2.39 -8.56
CA ASP A 52 -13.75 2.31 -7.12
C ASP A 52 -12.37 2.88 -6.79
N HIS A 53 -11.44 2.83 -7.75
CA HIS A 53 -10.12 3.43 -7.63
C HIS A 53 -9.57 3.88 -8.99
N GLY A 54 -8.51 4.69 -8.93
CA GLY A 54 -7.69 5.03 -10.11
C GLY A 54 -6.57 4.01 -10.34
N GLY A 55 -5.54 4.43 -11.08
CA GLY A 55 -4.30 3.68 -11.22
C GLY A 55 -3.11 4.64 -11.35
N THR A 56 -1.98 4.27 -10.78
CA THR A 56 -0.74 5.06 -10.84
C THR A 56 0.34 4.34 -11.67
N PRO A 57 1.25 5.07 -12.32
CA PRO A 57 2.40 4.47 -12.99
C PRO A 57 3.27 3.66 -12.03
N SER A 58 3.90 2.59 -12.52
CA SER A 58 4.78 1.69 -11.75
C SER A 58 6.18 2.26 -11.52
N GLN A 59 6.30 3.57 -11.40
CA GLN A 59 7.56 4.30 -11.33
C GLN A 59 8.21 4.28 -9.95
N PHE A 60 7.39 4.16 -8.91
CA PHE A 60 7.86 4.19 -7.54
C PHE A 60 8.09 2.75 -7.08
N GLN A 61 9.29 2.50 -6.57
CA GLN A 61 9.57 1.29 -5.83
C GLN A 61 8.59 1.20 -4.66
N VAL A 62 8.05 0.00 -4.46
CA VAL A 62 7.21 -0.25 -3.29
C VAL A 62 8.10 -0.11 -2.07
N VAL A 63 7.67 0.74 -1.14
CA VAL A 63 8.36 0.93 0.12
C VAL A 63 8.33 -0.37 0.92
N ASP A 64 9.49 -0.85 1.35
CA ASP A 64 9.57 -1.96 2.29
C ASP A 64 9.28 -1.46 3.72
N VAL A 65 7.98 -1.36 4.03
CA VAL A 65 7.49 -0.97 5.35
C VAL A 65 8.01 -1.91 6.45
N ASN A 66 8.13 -3.21 6.16
CA ASN A 66 8.61 -4.18 7.15
C ASN A 66 10.06 -3.90 7.52
N ARG A 67 10.90 -3.58 6.53
CA ARG A 67 12.28 -3.19 6.77
C ARG A 67 12.39 -1.88 7.57
N ALA A 68 11.51 -0.91 7.32
CA ALA A 68 11.48 0.33 8.10
C ALA A 68 11.14 0.06 9.58
N LEU A 69 10.13 -0.77 9.83
CA LEU A 69 9.72 -1.14 11.19
C LEU A 69 10.77 -2.00 11.90
N GLU A 70 11.42 -2.92 11.19
CA GLU A 70 12.48 -3.75 11.73
C GLU A 70 13.71 -2.94 12.11
N ASN A 71 14.15 -2.02 11.26
CA ASN A 71 15.27 -1.13 11.55
C ASN A 71 15.02 -0.27 12.80
N ALA A 72 13.76 0.08 13.07
CA ALA A 72 13.34 0.81 14.25
C ALA A 72 13.10 -0.09 15.49
N GLY A 73 13.27 -1.41 15.38
CA GLY A 73 13.01 -2.37 16.45
C GLY A 73 11.54 -2.59 16.78
N LEU A 74 10.62 -2.16 15.91
CA LEU A 74 9.17 -2.28 16.09
C LEU A 74 8.63 -3.62 15.59
N LEU A 75 9.27 -4.18 14.57
CA LEU A 75 8.98 -5.48 13.98
C LEU A 75 10.16 -6.42 14.23
N VAL A 76 9.89 -7.62 14.74
CA VAL A 76 10.92 -8.62 15.04
C VAL A 76 10.56 -9.92 14.36
N TYR A 77 11.53 -10.54 13.69
CA TYR A 77 11.38 -11.86 13.09
C TYR A 77 12.05 -12.94 13.96
N LYS A 78 11.54 -14.17 13.88
CA LYS A 78 12.14 -15.37 14.46
C LYS A 78 13.32 -15.80 13.59
N GLY A 79 14.40 -16.27 14.23
CA GLY A 79 15.59 -16.78 13.55
C GLY A 79 16.50 -15.70 12.96
N SER A 80 17.66 -16.10 12.45
CA SER A 80 18.57 -15.19 11.74
C SER A 80 18.40 -15.32 10.23
N VAL A 81 18.56 -14.19 9.50
CA VAL A 81 18.54 -14.18 8.03
C VAL A 81 19.63 -15.10 7.44
N LEU A 82 20.67 -15.41 8.23
CA LEU A 82 21.79 -16.26 7.83
C LEU A 82 21.43 -17.76 7.80
N ASP A 83 20.34 -18.17 8.45
CA ASP A 83 19.96 -19.59 8.59
C ASP A 83 19.05 -20.10 7.46
N GLY A 84 18.79 -19.29 6.42
CA GLY A 84 17.93 -19.68 5.30
C GLY A 84 16.47 -19.96 5.70
N GLY A 85 16.06 -19.57 6.91
CA GLY A 85 14.72 -19.77 7.45
C GLY A 85 13.69 -18.77 6.91
N ASN A 86 12.43 -19.19 6.89
CA ASN A 86 11.30 -18.29 6.61
C ASN A 86 11.28 -17.16 7.65
N ARG A 87 11.15 -15.91 7.20
CA ARG A 87 11.00 -14.73 8.06
C ARG A 87 9.62 -14.71 8.71
N GLU A 88 9.43 -15.53 9.74
CA GLU A 88 8.22 -15.57 10.56
C GLU A 88 8.27 -14.47 11.63
N ILE A 89 7.19 -13.72 11.84
CA ILE A 89 7.14 -12.65 12.83
C ILE A 89 7.18 -13.25 14.26
N ASP A 90 8.05 -12.71 15.12
CA ASP A 90 8.03 -12.96 16.57
C ASP A 90 7.06 -11.99 17.24
N TRP A 91 5.79 -12.41 17.35
CA TRP A 91 4.73 -11.60 17.97
C TRP A 91 4.94 -11.33 19.46
N SER A 92 5.80 -12.09 20.15
CA SER A 92 6.12 -11.84 21.56
C SER A 92 7.03 -10.62 21.76
N LYS A 93 7.68 -10.16 20.68
CA LYS A 93 8.61 -9.02 20.68
C LYS A 93 8.21 -7.91 19.72
N THR A 94 7.31 -8.19 18.79
CA THR A 94 6.81 -7.24 17.80
C THR A 94 5.77 -6.30 18.42
N ARG A 95 6.02 -4.99 18.30
CA ARG A 95 5.12 -3.93 18.75
C ARG A 95 4.24 -3.40 17.63
N ALA A 96 4.70 -3.46 16.38
CA ALA A 96 3.92 -3.06 15.22
C ALA A 96 4.25 -3.90 13.99
N ALA A 97 3.23 -4.20 13.18
CA ALA A 97 3.39 -4.98 11.96
C ALA A 97 2.57 -4.39 10.81
N ASN A 98 3.11 -4.46 9.59
CA ASN A 98 2.33 -4.28 8.38
C ASN A 98 1.46 -5.52 8.17
N VAL A 99 0.14 -5.33 8.14
CA VAL A 99 -0.84 -6.42 7.97
C VAL A 99 -1.43 -6.47 6.55
N GLY A 100 -0.87 -5.70 5.62
CA GLY A 100 -1.25 -5.67 4.22
C GLY A 100 -1.84 -4.33 3.77
N LEU A 101 -1.77 -4.10 2.45
CA LEU A 101 -2.21 -2.89 1.75
C LEU A 101 -1.54 -1.61 2.27
N ILE A 102 -2.21 -0.89 3.19
CA ILE A 102 -1.83 0.47 3.62
C ILE A 102 -1.85 0.65 5.15
N HIS A 103 -2.02 -0.42 5.92
CA HIS A 103 -2.19 -0.32 7.37
C HIS A 103 -1.04 -0.94 8.16
N ILE A 104 -0.61 -0.22 9.21
CA ILE A 104 0.29 -0.72 10.24
C ILE A 104 -0.51 -0.87 11.52
N PHE A 105 -0.50 -2.07 12.09
CA PHE A 105 -1.23 -2.38 13.31
C PHE A 105 -0.26 -2.36 14.49
N VAL A 106 -0.70 -1.77 15.60
CA VAL A 106 -0.03 -1.86 16.90
C VAL A 106 -0.46 -3.15 17.58
N ASN A 107 0.50 -3.94 18.06
CA ASN A 107 0.26 -5.18 18.80
C ASN A 107 -0.21 -4.87 20.23
N LEU A 108 -1.42 -4.31 20.33
CA LEU A 108 -2.00 -3.72 21.53
C LEU A 108 -2.53 -4.80 22.48
N LYS A 109 -2.12 -4.71 23.75
CA LYS A 109 -2.55 -5.61 24.82
C LYS A 109 -4.05 -5.52 25.06
N GLY A 110 -4.70 -6.67 25.22
CA GLY A 110 -6.15 -6.77 25.41
C GLY A 110 -6.97 -6.63 24.12
N ARG A 111 -6.34 -6.29 22.99
CA ARG A 111 -6.98 -6.28 21.67
C ARG A 111 -6.45 -7.41 20.79
N GLU A 112 -5.13 -7.56 20.71
CA GLU A 112 -4.50 -8.63 19.93
C GLU A 112 -4.24 -9.87 20.80
N PRO A 113 -4.31 -11.09 20.25
CA PRO A 113 -4.08 -12.34 21.00
C PRO A 113 -2.74 -12.39 21.75
N THR A 114 -1.71 -11.74 21.20
CA THR A 114 -0.36 -11.66 21.76
C THR A 114 0.08 -10.21 21.99
N GLY A 115 -0.88 -9.33 22.30
CA GLY A 115 -0.62 -7.90 22.49
C GLY A 115 0.37 -7.60 23.60
N ILE A 116 1.46 -6.88 23.27
CA ILE A 116 2.54 -6.52 24.20
C ILE A 116 2.63 -5.02 24.48
N VAL A 117 2.00 -4.18 23.65
CA VAL A 117 1.98 -2.73 23.86
C VAL A 117 0.85 -2.41 24.85
N ASP A 118 1.18 -1.87 26.01
CA ASP A 118 0.17 -1.44 26.98
C ASP A 118 -0.65 -0.25 26.39
N PRO A 119 -1.97 -0.16 26.67
CA PRO A 119 -2.81 0.90 26.11
C PRO A 119 -2.31 2.33 26.38
N ALA A 120 -1.62 2.55 27.51
CA ALA A 120 -1.01 3.84 27.85
C ALA A 120 0.14 4.24 26.90
N ASP A 121 0.81 3.26 26.30
CA ASP A 121 1.96 3.47 25.40
C ASP A 121 1.56 3.50 23.92
N TYR A 122 0.27 3.40 23.62
CA TYR A 122 -0.23 3.37 22.24
C TYR A 122 0.23 4.58 21.42
N GLU A 123 0.05 5.80 21.95
CA GLU A 123 0.41 7.02 21.22
C GLU A 123 1.93 7.19 21.07
N THR A 124 2.70 6.74 22.05
CA THR A 124 4.17 6.71 21.97
C THR A 124 4.61 5.75 20.86
N THR A 125 4.06 4.53 20.85
CA THR A 125 4.33 3.52 19.81
C THR A 125 3.93 4.02 18.43
N ARG A 126 2.77 4.66 18.31
CA ARG A 126 2.31 5.27 17.06
C ARG A 126 3.28 6.35 16.55
N ARG A 127 3.83 7.17 17.44
CA ARG A 127 4.84 8.18 17.08
C ARG A 127 6.14 7.56 16.60
N GLU A 128 6.58 6.47 17.22
CA GLU A 128 7.76 5.73 16.78
C GLU A 128 7.57 5.12 15.39
N ILE A 129 6.38 4.57 15.08
CA ILE A 129 6.04 4.09 13.74
C ILE A 129 6.12 5.24 12.72
N ILE A 130 5.50 6.39 13.03
CA ILE A 130 5.52 7.58 12.17
C ILE A 130 6.96 8.03 11.91
N ASN A 131 7.79 8.11 12.94
CA ASN A 131 9.20 8.49 12.83
C ASN A 131 9.99 7.47 12.00
N ALA A 132 9.77 6.17 12.23
CA ALA A 132 10.44 5.10 11.48
C ALA A 132 10.20 5.24 9.98
N LEU A 133 8.96 5.54 9.58
CA LEU A 133 8.61 5.77 8.17
C LEU A 133 9.16 7.09 7.65
N HIS A 134 9.01 8.19 8.38
CA HIS A 134 9.49 9.51 7.92
C HIS A 134 11.00 9.55 7.70
N PHE A 135 11.77 8.91 8.58
CA PHE A 135 13.23 8.90 8.50
C PHE A 135 13.79 7.71 7.71
N TYR A 136 12.93 6.77 7.27
CA TYR A 136 13.37 5.67 6.42
C TYR A 136 13.97 6.22 5.12
N LYS A 137 15.18 5.76 4.84
CA LYS A 137 15.90 6.00 3.61
C LYS A 137 16.06 4.67 2.91
N ASP A 138 15.46 4.56 1.73
CA ASP A 138 15.58 3.38 0.89
C ASP A 138 17.06 3.17 0.54
N PRO A 139 17.64 1.99 0.81
CA PRO A 139 19.07 1.76 0.68
C PRO A 139 19.52 1.63 -0.78
N ASP A 140 18.62 1.23 -1.67
CA ASP A 140 18.94 0.99 -3.09
C ASP A 140 18.91 2.31 -3.87
N THR A 141 17.99 3.21 -3.51
CA THR A 141 17.79 4.50 -4.18
C THR A 141 18.36 5.69 -3.41
N GLY A 142 18.66 5.53 -2.12
CA GLY A 142 19.09 6.59 -1.22
C GLY A 142 18.03 7.66 -0.98
N ARG A 143 16.76 7.42 -1.32
CA ARG A 143 15.67 8.40 -1.18
C ARG A 143 14.91 8.18 0.12
N HIS A 144 14.47 9.26 0.75
CA HIS A 144 13.47 9.18 1.80
C HIS A 144 12.10 8.80 1.22
N LEU A 145 11.24 8.24 2.07
CA LEU A 145 9.82 8.16 1.75
C LEU A 145 9.30 9.58 1.50
N ARG A 146 9.03 9.90 0.22
CA ARG A 146 8.35 11.14 -0.10
C ARG A 146 6.88 10.95 0.25
N GLY A 147 6.46 11.55 1.37
CA GLY A 147 5.06 11.91 1.50
C GLY A 147 4.73 12.84 0.34
N TYR A 148 3.82 12.43 -0.53
CA TYR A 148 3.06 13.44 -1.26
C TYR A 148 2.33 14.24 -0.18
N ASP A 149 2.44 15.57 -0.26
CA ASP A 149 1.94 16.53 0.72
C ASP A 149 0.40 16.60 0.71
N TYR A 150 -0.25 15.46 0.84
CA TYR A 150 -1.63 15.35 1.26
C TYR A 150 -1.61 15.39 2.78
N GLN A 151 -2.18 16.47 3.33
CA GLN A 151 -2.39 16.64 4.76
C GLN A 151 -2.78 15.30 5.40
N VAL A 152 -2.05 14.90 6.44
CA VAL A 152 -2.26 13.66 7.20
C VAL A 152 -3.69 13.64 7.77
N GLY A 153 -4.62 13.14 6.98
CA GLY A 153 -6.01 12.90 7.35
C GLY A 153 -6.09 11.64 8.18
N SER A 154 -6.32 11.82 9.48
CA SER A 154 -6.88 10.84 10.43
C SER A 154 -6.45 9.37 10.23
N ILE A 155 -5.43 8.95 10.98
CA ILE A 155 -5.29 7.55 11.38
C ILE A 155 -6.54 7.19 12.18
N CYS A 156 -7.26 6.14 11.76
CA CYS A 156 -8.46 5.63 12.44
C CYS A 156 -8.21 5.51 13.95
N ARG A 157 -8.94 6.32 14.73
CA ARG A 157 -9.11 6.04 16.16
C ARG A 157 -9.97 4.76 16.27
N PRO A 158 -9.63 3.82 17.15
CA PRO A 158 -10.56 2.75 17.46
C PRO A 158 -11.86 3.35 18.00
N SER A 159 -12.99 2.84 17.52
CA SER A 159 -14.30 3.12 18.10
C SER A 159 -14.35 2.61 19.55
N PRO A 160 -15.09 3.29 20.44
CA PRO A 160 -15.18 2.94 21.86
C PRO A 160 -15.72 1.52 22.10
#